data_AF-A0A534JP94-F1
#
_entry.id   AF-A0A534JP94-F1
#
_cell.length_a   1.000
_cell.length_b   1.000
_cell.length_c   1.000
_cell.angle_alpha   90.00
_cell.angle_beta   90.00
_cell.angle_gamma   90.00
#
_symmetry.space_group_name_H-M   'P 1'
#
loop_
_entity.id
_entity.type
_entity.pdbx_description
1 polymer ?
#
loop_
_entity_poly.entity_id
_entity_poly.type
_entity_poly.pdbx_seq_one_letter_code
_entity_poly.pdbx_strand_id
1 'polypeptide(L)'
;MTSKVGRESDALARAIGAVVEGLTFYDLANAAVAEMRVKVAFEDMGRRKKAQLAKLEAIAGSNATHAAVMPGIYPLDAVAKVECYVCGFVAETKAMPSACPSCGAARYAFEKEIALTKAWEIASETGRQSAVLFRASAGNVAGPARTLLEELASEDEGQALQADRQLAELRT
;
A
#
# COMPACT_ATOMS: atom_id res chain seq x y z
N MET A 1 14.09 -28.07 7.69
CA MET A 1 15.36 -27.36 7.36
C MET A 1 15.16 -26.65 6.03
N THR A 2 14.95 -25.34 6.01
CA THR A 2 14.84 -24.55 4.77
C THR A 2 16.23 -24.29 4.20
N SER A 3 16.43 -24.67 2.93
CA SER A 3 17.69 -24.43 2.20
C SER A 3 17.96 -22.93 2.07
N LYS A 4 19.23 -22.55 1.83
CA LYS A 4 19.62 -21.14 1.64
C LYS A 4 18.80 -20.48 0.51
N VAL A 5 18.64 -21.19 -0.61
CA VAL A 5 17.85 -20.74 -1.77
C VAL A 5 16.37 -20.54 -1.39
N GLY A 6 15.79 -21.41 -0.55
CA GLY A 6 14.43 -21.23 -0.06
C GLY A 6 14.26 -19.96 0.78
N ARG A 7 15.20 -19.67 1.67
CA ARG A 7 15.19 -18.43 2.48
C ARG A 7 15.30 -17.16 1.63
N GLU A 8 16.13 -17.17 0.59
CA GLU A 8 16.27 -16.03 -0.33
C GLU A 8 14.97 -15.79 -1.11
N SER A 9 14.37 -16.85 -1.63
CA SER A 9 13.08 -16.78 -2.33
C SER A 9 11.96 -16.26 -1.42
N ASP A 10 11.87 -16.75 -0.19
CA ASP A 10 10.86 -16.31 0.78
C ASP A 10 11.04 -14.83 1.19
N ALA A 11 12.28 -14.35 1.27
CA ALA A 11 12.59 -12.96 1.60
C ALA A 11 12.17 -12.00 0.47
N LEU A 12 12.44 -12.36 -0.78
CA LEU A 12 12.02 -11.59 -1.95
C LEU A 12 10.50 -11.63 -2.14
N ALA A 13 9.88 -12.79 -1.98
CA ALA A 13 8.42 -12.95 -2.04
C ALA A 13 7.68 -12.04 -1.06
N ARG A 14 8.19 -11.92 0.18
CA ARG A 14 7.64 -11.01 1.20
C ARG A 14 7.88 -9.53 0.86
N ALA A 15 9.06 -9.18 0.34
CA ALA A 15 9.35 -7.80 -0.07
C ALA A 15 8.44 -7.36 -1.22
N ILE A 16 8.26 -8.20 -2.23
CA ILE A 16 7.32 -7.95 -3.34
C ILE A 16 5.89 -7.86 -2.79
N GLY A 17 5.52 -8.76 -1.87
CA GLY A 17 4.23 -8.72 -1.18
C GLY A 17 3.94 -7.40 -0.48
N ALA A 18 4.91 -6.84 0.24
CA ALA A 18 4.75 -5.53 0.88
C ALA A 18 4.44 -4.40 -0.12
N VAL A 19 5.11 -4.41 -1.28
CA VAL A 19 4.88 -3.40 -2.33
C VAL A 19 3.54 -3.59 -3.02
N VAL A 20 3.19 -4.83 -3.37
CA VAL A 20 1.90 -5.18 -3.98
C VAL A 20 0.74 -4.85 -3.04
N GLU A 21 0.93 -5.09 -1.74
CA GLU A 21 -0.02 -4.72 -0.70
C GLU A 21 -0.25 -3.20 -0.66
N GLY A 22 0.83 -2.41 -0.64
CA GLY A 22 0.73 -0.96 -0.65
C GLY A 22 0.07 -0.42 -1.91
N LEU A 23 0.40 -0.97 -3.09
CA LEU A 23 -0.28 -0.64 -4.35
C LEU A 23 -1.78 -0.90 -4.28
N THR A 24 -2.14 -2.10 -3.82
CA THR A 24 -3.54 -2.50 -3.67
C THR A 24 -4.28 -1.57 -2.72
N PHE A 25 -3.67 -1.22 -1.59
CA PHE A 25 -4.24 -0.28 -0.64
C PHE A 25 -4.48 1.10 -1.27
N TYR A 26 -3.46 1.70 -1.90
CA TYR A 26 -3.59 3.05 -2.45
C TYR A 26 -4.57 3.13 -3.63
N ASP A 27 -4.63 2.10 -4.48
CA ASP A 27 -5.61 2.02 -5.57
C ASP A 27 -7.05 1.95 -5.04
N LEU A 28 -7.31 1.11 -4.04
CA LEU A 28 -8.62 1.00 -3.41
C LEU A 28 -8.99 2.28 -2.64
N ALA A 29 -8.03 2.83 -1.89
CA ALA A 29 -8.25 4.06 -1.12
C ALA A 29 -8.57 5.25 -2.02
N ASN A 30 -7.84 5.41 -3.13
CA ASN A 30 -8.11 6.47 -4.11
C ASN A 30 -9.49 6.31 -4.77
N ALA A 31 -9.90 5.08 -5.07
CA ALA A 31 -11.22 4.79 -5.62
C ALA A 31 -12.36 5.11 -4.64
N ALA A 32 -12.13 4.92 -3.33
CA ALA A 32 -13.15 5.08 -2.29
C ALA A 32 -13.23 6.49 -1.71
N VAL A 33 -12.15 7.25 -1.61
CA VAL A 33 -12.15 8.50 -0.83
C VAL A 33 -12.91 9.62 -1.54
N ALA A 34 -13.59 10.50 -0.79
CA ALA A 34 -14.21 11.71 -1.33
C ALA A 34 -13.22 12.87 -1.47
N GLU A 35 -12.40 13.11 -0.42
CA GLU A 35 -11.55 14.29 -0.29
C GLU A 35 -10.43 14.34 -1.36
N MET A 36 -10.43 15.39 -2.18
CA MET A 36 -9.48 15.56 -3.30
C MET A 36 -8.01 15.59 -2.85
N ARG A 37 -7.69 16.25 -1.72
CA ARG A 37 -6.31 16.31 -1.21
C ARG A 37 -5.79 14.92 -0.86
N VAL A 38 -6.66 14.07 -0.33
CA VAL A 38 -6.34 12.68 0.01
C VAL A 38 -6.19 11.83 -1.24
N LYS A 39 -7.02 12.04 -2.27
CA LYS A 39 -6.82 11.39 -3.59
C LYS A 39 -5.43 11.66 -4.14
N VAL A 40 -5.03 12.93 -4.19
CA VAL A 40 -3.71 13.34 -4.69
C VAL A 40 -2.58 12.73 -3.88
N ALA A 41 -2.72 12.72 -2.55
CA ALA A 41 -1.73 12.10 -1.67
C ALA A 41 -1.60 10.59 -1.93
N PHE A 42 -2.72 9.85 -1.98
CA PHE A 42 -2.70 8.41 -2.23
C PHE A 42 -2.23 8.06 -3.65
N GLU A 43 -2.57 8.87 -4.66
CA GLU A 43 -2.02 8.70 -6.01
C GLU A 43 -0.51 8.83 -6.04
N ASP A 44 0.05 9.82 -5.34
CA ASP A 44 1.50 9.98 -5.28
C ASP A 44 2.18 8.83 -4.57
N MET A 45 1.63 8.39 -3.43
CA MET A 45 2.13 7.22 -2.70
C MET A 45 2.02 5.92 -3.52
N GLY A 46 0.92 5.73 -4.24
CA GLY A 46 0.73 4.61 -5.16
C GLY A 46 1.76 4.61 -6.30
N ARG A 47 2.03 5.77 -6.91
CA ARG A 47 3.09 5.91 -7.94
C ARG A 47 4.47 5.52 -7.40
N ARG A 48 4.80 5.91 -6.16
CA ARG A 48 6.06 5.52 -5.51
C ARG A 48 6.14 4.01 -5.35
N LYS A 49 5.09 3.35 -4.83
CA LYS A 49 5.05 1.88 -4.73
C LYS A 49 5.16 1.20 -6.09
N LYS A 50 4.57 1.76 -7.14
CA LYS A 50 4.70 1.24 -8.52
C LYS A 50 6.15 1.29 -9.01
N ALA A 51 6.87 2.37 -8.71
CA ALA A 51 8.29 2.49 -9.03
C ALA A 51 9.14 1.46 -8.27
N GLN A 52 8.85 1.23 -6.99
CA GLN A 52 9.52 0.20 -6.19
C GLN A 52 9.26 -1.21 -6.74
N LEU A 53 8.03 -1.51 -7.17
CA LEU A 53 7.69 -2.79 -7.78
C LEU A 53 8.51 -3.02 -9.05
N ALA A 54 8.62 -2.01 -9.92
CA ALA A 54 9.41 -2.10 -11.14
C ALA A 54 10.91 -2.39 -10.84
N LYS A 55 11.47 -1.79 -9.78
CA LYS A 55 12.85 -2.11 -9.33
C LYS A 55 12.98 -3.57 -8.89
N LEU A 56 12.00 -4.08 -8.13
CA LEU A 56 12.00 -5.48 -7.66
C LEU A 56 11.84 -6.47 -8.83
N GLU A 57 10.94 -6.20 -9.77
CA GLU A 57 10.71 -7.02 -10.96
C GLU A 57 11.94 -7.07 -11.87
N ALA A 58 12.75 -6.00 -11.92
CA ALA A 58 14.00 -6.00 -12.66
C ALA A 58 15.03 -7.01 -12.11
N ILE A 59 14.93 -7.39 -10.83
CA ILE A 59 15.82 -8.39 -10.19
C ILE A 59 15.16 -9.77 -10.13
N ALA A 60 13.88 -9.84 -9.76
CA ALA A 60 13.16 -11.09 -9.51
C ALA A 60 12.44 -11.65 -10.74
N GLY A 61 12.37 -10.89 -11.83
CA GLY A 61 11.63 -11.22 -13.05
C GLY A 61 10.19 -10.69 -13.05
N SER A 62 9.62 -10.52 -14.24
CA SER A 62 8.28 -9.93 -14.44
C SER A 62 7.11 -10.74 -13.85
N ASN A 63 7.34 -12.01 -13.52
CA ASN A 63 6.33 -12.88 -12.90
C ASN A 63 6.43 -12.92 -11.38
N ALA A 64 7.33 -12.15 -10.76
CA ALA A 64 7.62 -12.28 -9.33
C ALA A 64 6.44 -11.92 -8.41
N THR A 65 5.48 -11.15 -8.91
CA THR A 65 4.20 -10.86 -8.22
C THR A 65 3.34 -12.09 -7.98
N HIS A 66 3.45 -13.15 -8.79
CA HIS A 66 2.70 -14.40 -8.59
C HIS A 66 3.14 -15.15 -7.32
N ALA A 67 4.38 -14.94 -6.88
CA ALA A 67 4.93 -15.52 -5.66
C ALA A 67 4.83 -14.57 -4.45
N ALA A 68 4.20 -13.40 -4.61
CA ALA A 68 4.13 -12.39 -3.57
C ALA A 68 3.37 -12.89 -2.34
N VAL A 69 3.94 -12.67 -1.16
CA VAL A 69 3.31 -12.99 0.13
C VAL A 69 2.99 -11.70 0.86
N MET A 70 1.69 -11.37 0.91
CA MET A 70 1.18 -10.14 1.53
C MET A 70 1.45 -10.15 3.04
N PRO A 71 2.26 -9.22 3.57
CA PRO A 71 2.70 -9.27 4.97
C PRO A 71 1.68 -8.69 5.97
N GLY A 72 0.61 -8.03 5.52
CA GLY A 72 -0.37 -7.43 6.43
C GLY A 72 0.07 -6.08 6.96
N ILE A 73 0.87 -5.33 6.19
CA ILE A 73 1.36 -3.99 6.58
C ILE A 73 0.26 -2.95 6.39
N TYR A 74 -0.53 -3.05 5.32
CA TYR A 74 -1.51 -2.04 4.99
C TYR A 74 -2.90 -2.42 5.50
N PRO A 75 -3.71 -1.46 5.98
CA PRO A 75 -5.06 -1.72 6.45
C PRO A 75 -6.03 -1.90 5.27
N LEU A 76 -5.90 -3.01 4.54
CA LEU A 76 -6.70 -3.30 3.35
C LEU A 76 -8.19 -3.39 3.67
N ASP A 77 -8.55 -3.93 4.83
CA ASP A 77 -9.94 -4.05 5.30
C ASP A 77 -10.64 -2.68 5.40
N ALA A 78 -9.91 -1.62 5.73
CA ALA A 78 -10.44 -0.26 5.80
C ALA A 78 -10.92 0.27 4.44
N VAL A 79 -10.39 -0.25 3.33
CA VAL A 79 -10.65 0.24 1.96
C VAL A 79 -11.15 -0.83 0.99
N ALA A 80 -11.18 -2.11 1.38
CA ALA A 80 -11.62 -3.21 0.51
C ALA A 80 -13.12 -3.14 0.18
N LYS A 81 -13.92 -2.64 1.12
CA LYS A 81 -15.36 -2.51 0.98
C LYS A 81 -15.84 -1.08 1.24
N VAL A 82 -16.90 -0.71 0.52
CA VAL A 82 -17.66 0.52 0.69
C VAL A 82 -19.10 0.20 1.06
N GLU A 83 -19.71 1.08 1.84
CA GLU A 83 -21.08 0.95 2.30
C GLU A 83 -21.87 2.18 1.86
N CYS A 84 -23.05 1.96 1.29
CA CYS A 84 -23.95 3.05 0.94
C CYS A 84 -24.48 3.71 2.21
N TYR A 85 -24.07 4.94 2.51
CA TYR A 85 -24.49 5.61 3.74
C TYR A 85 -26.02 5.85 3.84
N VAL A 86 -26.74 5.71 2.72
CA VAL A 86 -28.21 5.89 2.66
C VAL A 86 -28.97 4.65 3.15
N CYS A 87 -28.49 3.44 2.84
CA CYS A 87 -29.24 2.20 3.09
C CYS A 87 -28.43 1.02 3.66
N GLY A 88 -27.11 1.17 3.82
CA GLY A 88 -26.23 0.13 4.36
C GLY A 88 -25.82 -0.97 3.37
N PHE A 89 -26.15 -0.85 2.08
CA PHE A 89 -25.68 -1.81 1.07
C PHE A 89 -24.16 -1.80 0.96
N VAL A 90 -23.53 -2.97 1.07
CA VAL A 90 -22.06 -3.13 1.01
C VAL A 90 -21.63 -3.66 -0.35
N ALA A 91 -20.59 -3.07 -0.94
CA ALA A 91 -19.95 -3.50 -2.17
C ALA A 91 -18.43 -3.62 -2.01
N GLU A 92 -17.80 -4.45 -2.83
CA GLU A 92 -16.35 -4.43 -3.01
C GLU A 92 -15.94 -3.11 -3.68
N THR A 93 -14.96 -2.40 -3.12
CA THR A 93 -14.51 -1.09 -3.61
C THR A 93 -14.03 -1.15 -5.07
N LYS A 94 -13.36 -2.24 -5.45
CA LYS A 94 -12.90 -2.48 -6.83
C LYS A 94 -14.06 -2.55 -7.83
N ALA A 95 -15.25 -2.95 -7.37
CA ALA A 95 -16.47 -3.05 -8.17
C ALA A 95 -17.52 -2.02 -7.70
N MET A 96 -17.08 -0.89 -7.14
CA MET A 96 -17.99 0.14 -6.61
C MET A 96 -18.94 0.62 -7.70
N PRO A 97 -20.27 0.51 -7.50
CA PRO A 97 -21.24 0.79 -8.55
C PRO A 97 -21.41 2.29 -8.81
N SER A 98 -21.99 2.66 -9.96
CA SER A 98 -22.35 4.05 -10.28
C SER A 98 -23.64 4.52 -9.58
N ALA A 99 -24.50 3.58 -9.19
CA ALA A 99 -25.68 3.80 -8.35
C ALA A 99 -25.91 2.59 -7.43
N CYS A 100 -26.44 2.82 -6.25
CA CYS A 100 -26.70 1.79 -5.26
C CYS A 100 -27.82 0.86 -5.76
N PRO A 101 -27.55 -0.45 -5.92
CA PRO A 101 -28.54 -1.40 -6.44
C PRO A 101 -29.70 -1.63 -5.45
N SER A 102 -29.54 -1.26 -4.18
CA SER A 102 -30.56 -1.43 -3.15
C SER A 102 -31.54 -0.25 -3.07
N CYS A 103 -31.06 0.99 -3.14
CA CYS A 103 -31.89 2.19 -2.91
C CYS A 103 -31.82 3.25 -4.01
N GLY A 104 -31.03 3.04 -5.07
CA GLY A 104 -30.88 3.98 -6.19
C GLY A 104 -30.04 5.22 -5.90
N ALA A 105 -29.45 5.36 -4.71
CA ALA A 105 -28.55 6.48 -4.40
C ALA A 105 -27.34 6.51 -5.35
N ALA A 106 -26.84 7.69 -5.69
CA ALA A 106 -25.71 7.82 -6.63
C ALA A 106 -24.37 7.34 -6.02
N ARG A 107 -23.33 7.21 -6.86
CA ARG A 107 -21.99 6.72 -6.49
C ARG A 107 -21.39 7.41 -5.26
N TYR A 108 -21.58 8.71 -5.09
CA TYR A 108 -21.03 9.45 -3.93
C TYR A 108 -21.54 8.88 -2.59
N ALA A 109 -22.65 8.13 -2.60
CA ALA A 109 -23.17 7.47 -1.41
C ALA A 109 -22.24 6.39 -0.83
N PHE A 110 -21.24 5.96 -1.60
CA PHE A 110 -20.23 4.98 -1.21
C PHE A 110 -18.88 5.62 -0.89
N GLU A 111 -18.70 6.91 -1.13
CA GLU A 111 -17.42 7.57 -0.89
C GLU A 111 -17.13 7.67 0.61
N LYS A 112 -15.85 7.47 0.97
CA LYS A 112 -15.38 7.51 2.36
C LYS A 112 -14.79 8.87 2.67
N GLU A 113 -15.17 9.40 3.83
CA GLU A 113 -14.51 10.52 4.46
C GLU A 113 -13.25 10.03 5.18
N ILE A 114 -12.11 10.07 4.50
CA ILE A 114 -10.80 9.83 5.12
C ILE A 114 -10.15 11.19 5.30
N ALA A 115 -9.92 11.58 6.55
CA ALA A 115 -9.21 12.83 6.82
C ALA A 115 -7.77 12.77 6.32
N LEU A 116 -7.26 13.89 5.80
CA LEU A 116 -5.85 13.99 5.36
C LEU A 116 -4.83 13.65 6.46
N THR A 117 -5.14 13.96 7.72
CA THR A 117 -4.31 13.50 8.86
C THR A 117 -4.27 11.98 8.95
N LYS A 118 -5.40 11.30 8.78
CA LYS A 118 -5.43 9.84 8.79
C LYS A 118 -4.64 9.23 7.63
N ALA A 119 -4.71 9.84 6.45
CA ALA A 119 -3.92 9.40 5.29
C ALA A 119 -2.42 9.45 5.56
N TRP A 120 -1.93 10.54 6.17
CA TRP A 120 -0.50 10.65 6.51
C TRP A 120 -0.10 9.77 7.69
N GLU A 121 -0.99 9.51 8.66
CA GLU A 121 -0.74 8.52 9.73
C GLU A 121 -0.50 7.12 9.14
N ILE A 122 -1.37 6.69 8.23
CA ILE A 122 -1.22 5.41 7.52
C ILE A 122 0.09 5.41 6.73
N ALA A 123 0.41 6.48 6.01
CA ALA A 123 1.65 6.58 5.23
C ALA A 123 2.91 6.47 6.10
N SER A 124 2.92 7.15 7.26
CA SER A 124 4.03 7.10 8.21
C SER A 124 4.21 5.70 8.80
N GLU A 125 3.13 5.11 9.30
CA GLU A 125 3.16 3.79 9.94
C GLU A 125 3.57 2.70 8.94
N THR A 126 2.88 2.63 7.80
CA THR A 126 3.13 1.59 6.79
C THR A 126 4.49 1.74 6.12
N GLY A 127 4.98 2.98 5.94
CA GLY A 127 6.35 3.24 5.47
C GLY A 127 7.40 2.70 6.43
N ARG A 128 7.28 2.96 7.75
CA ARG A 128 8.22 2.41 8.74
C ARG A 128 8.19 0.88 8.79
N GLN A 129 7.00 0.29 8.77
CA GLN A 129 6.84 -1.17 8.79
C GLN A 129 7.43 -1.82 7.53
N SER A 130 7.21 -1.22 6.36
CA SER A 130 7.80 -1.69 5.10
C SER A 130 9.32 -1.55 5.11
N ALA A 131 9.86 -0.44 5.62
CA ALA A 131 11.31 -0.26 5.78
C ALA A 131 11.95 -1.33 6.68
N VAL A 132 11.31 -1.65 7.80
CA VAL A 132 11.74 -2.75 8.69
C VAL A 132 11.71 -4.09 7.95
N LEU A 133 10.64 -4.38 7.21
CA LEU A 133 10.52 -5.60 6.43
C LEU A 133 11.63 -5.70 5.37
N PHE A 134 11.88 -4.62 4.62
CA PHE A 134 12.92 -4.62 3.59
C PHE A 134 14.32 -4.85 4.18
N ARG A 135 14.65 -4.25 5.33
CA ARG A 135 15.92 -4.53 6.05
C ARG A 135 16.01 -5.99 6.47
N ALA A 136 14.93 -6.55 7.01
CA ALA A 136 14.89 -7.96 7.40
C ALA A 136 15.07 -8.88 6.18
N SER A 137 14.41 -8.58 5.05
CA SER A 137 14.59 -9.32 3.80
C SER A 137 16.00 -9.18 3.25
N ALA A 138 16.61 -7.99 3.30
CA ALA A 138 17.98 -7.74 2.87
C ALA A 138 19.01 -8.62 3.61
N GLY A 139 18.79 -8.84 4.92
CA GLY A 139 19.63 -9.73 5.73
C GLY A 139 19.57 -11.21 5.32
N ASN A 140 18.58 -11.60 4.50
CA ASN A 140 18.36 -12.97 4.05
C ASN A 140 18.71 -13.18 2.56
N VAL A 141 19.16 -12.14 1.86
CA VAL A 141 19.57 -12.21 0.44
C VAL A 141 20.99 -11.69 0.24
N ALA A 142 21.55 -11.91 -0.96
CA ALA A 142 22.90 -11.47 -1.32
C ALA A 142 22.92 -10.71 -2.65
N GLY A 143 24.04 -10.03 -2.92
CA GLY A 143 24.29 -9.36 -4.20
C GLY A 143 23.32 -8.21 -4.49
N PRO A 144 22.96 -7.98 -5.77
CA PRO A 144 22.12 -6.84 -6.17
C PRO A 144 20.76 -6.79 -5.46
N ALA A 145 20.16 -7.94 -5.16
CA ALA A 145 18.90 -8.04 -4.43
C ALA A 145 19.00 -7.43 -3.03
N ARG A 146 20.10 -7.69 -2.32
CA ARG A 146 20.35 -7.10 -0.99
C ARG A 146 20.46 -5.59 -1.07
N THR A 147 21.29 -5.09 -1.99
CA THR A 147 21.50 -3.65 -2.18
C THR A 147 20.19 -2.93 -2.49
N LEU A 148 19.37 -3.49 -3.38
CA LEU A 148 18.05 -2.92 -3.68
C LEU A 148 17.15 -2.89 -2.44
N LEU A 149 17.08 -3.95 -1.65
CA LEU A 149 16.24 -3.97 -0.46
C LEU A 149 16.70 -2.96 0.61
N GLU A 150 18.01 -2.74 0.76
CA GLU A 150 18.55 -1.69 1.64
C GLU A 150 18.20 -0.27 1.13
N GLU A 151 18.22 -0.06 -0.20
CA GLU A 151 17.76 1.18 -0.84
C GLU A 151 16.26 1.40 -0.60
N LEU A 152 15.42 0.41 -0.90
CA LEU A 152 13.97 0.48 -0.69
C LEU A 152 13.60 0.72 0.78
N ALA A 153 14.34 0.13 1.72
CA ALA A 153 14.16 0.41 3.13
C ALA A 153 14.43 1.88 3.48
N SER A 154 15.48 2.45 2.90
CA SER A 154 15.86 3.85 3.12
C SER A 154 14.84 4.81 2.48
N GLU A 155 14.32 4.46 1.30
CA GLU A 155 13.23 5.20 0.66
C GLU A 155 11.98 5.24 1.52
N ASP A 156 11.51 4.08 1.99
CA ASP A 156 10.27 3.98 2.78
C ASP A 156 10.38 4.67 4.14
N GLU A 157 11.55 4.62 4.78
CA GLU A 157 11.79 5.38 6.00
C GLU A 157 11.81 6.89 5.73
N GLY A 158 12.43 7.33 4.63
CA GLY A 158 12.41 8.73 4.21
C GLY A 158 10.98 9.23 3.92
N GLN A 159 10.16 8.40 3.29
CA GLN A 159 8.75 8.69 3.03
C GLN A 159 7.93 8.77 4.33
N ALA A 160 8.19 7.89 5.28
CA ALA A 160 7.51 7.95 6.58
C ALA A 160 7.85 9.24 7.34
N LEU A 161 9.12 9.64 7.34
CA LEU A 161 9.55 10.91 7.92
C LEU A 161 8.93 12.12 7.21
N GLN A 162 8.74 12.06 5.88
CA GLN A 162 8.02 13.09 5.15
C GLN A 162 6.55 13.16 5.59
N ALA A 163 5.89 12.01 5.74
CA ALA A 163 4.51 11.93 6.22
C ALA A 163 4.37 12.50 7.65
N ASP A 164 5.32 12.24 8.54
CA ASP A 164 5.35 12.84 9.88
C ASP A 164 5.40 14.37 9.85
N ARG A 165 6.17 14.94 8.92
CA ARG A 165 6.24 16.41 8.75
C ARG A 165 4.89 16.95 8.28
N GLN A 166 4.26 16.30 7.30
CA GLN A 166 2.92 16.68 6.83
C GLN A 166 1.88 16.59 7.95
N LEU A 167 1.98 15.57 8.83
CA LEU A 167 1.12 15.48 10.01
C LEU A 167 1.32 16.62 10.99
N ALA A 168 2.58 16.98 11.26
CA ALA A 168 2.90 18.08 12.15
C ALA A 168 2.33 19.41 11.60
N GLU A 169 2.50 19.68 10.31
CA GLU A 169 1.97 20.88 9.63
C GLU A 169 0.44 20.99 9.68
N LEU A 170 -0.29 19.87 9.68
CA LEU A 170 -1.75 19.87 9.76
C LEU A 170 -2.29 20.02 11.19
N ARG A 171 -1.44 19.83 12.21
CA ARG A 171 -1.80 19.91 13.63
C ARG A 171 -1.47 21.27 14.25
N THR A 172 -0.72 22.10 13.56
CA THR A 172 -0.42 23.50 13.91
C THR A 172 -1.48 24.44 13.39
#